data_AF-A0AAP0EAW7-F1
#
_entry.id   AF-A0AAP0EAW7-F1
#
_cell.length_a   1.000
_cell.length_b   1.000
_cell.length_c   1.000
_cell.angle_alpha   90.00
_cell.angle_beta   90.00
_cell.angle_gamma   90.00
#
_symmetry.space_group_name_H-M   'P 1'
#
loop_
_entity.id
_entity.type
_entity.pdbx_description
1 polymer ?
#
loop_
_entity_poly.entity_id
_entity_poly.type
_entity_poly.pdbx_seq_one_letter_code
_entity_poly.pdbx_strand_id
1 'polypeptide(L)' 'MVNGNMLCNMDIISHVQQVICFAFHDSKLLMETCQEAKNLRKIVTLVYLD' A
#
# COMPACT_ATOMS: atom_id res chain seq x y z
N MET A 1 -1.51 -15.35 11.62
CA MET A 1 -1.23 -15.76 10.23
C MET A 1 -0.84 -14.51 9.47
N VAL A 2 0.44 -14.36 9.12
CA VAL A 2 0.87 -13.26 8.25
C VAL A 2 0.43 -13.63 6.84
N ASN A 3 -0.50 -12.87 6.26
CA ASN A 3 -0.96 -13.11 4.89
C ASN A 3 0.23 -12.96 3.95
N GLY A 4 0.52 -13.96 3.11
CA GLY A 4 1.64 -13.92 2.15
C GLY A 4 1.61 -12.70 1.21
N ASN A 5 0.42 -12.08 1.04
CA ASN A 5 0.22 -10.85 0.28
C ASN A 5 0.83 -9.58 0.96
N MET A 6 1.04 -9.60 2.28
CA MET A 6 1.63 -8.47 3.01
C MET A 6 3.16 -8.46 2.87
N LEU A 7 3.78 -9.64 2.86
CA LEU A 7 5.23 -9.77 2.70
C LEU A 7 5.69 -9.34 1.30
N CYS A 8 4.98 -9.76 0.24
CA CYS A 8 5.31 -9.31 -1.11
C CYS A 8 5.06 -7.80 -1.32
N ASN A 9 4.06 -7.22 -0.65
CA ASN A 9 3.86 -5.77 -0.67
C ASN A 9 5.00 -5.03 0.01
N MET A 10 5.60 -5.57 1.07
CA MET A 10 6.79 -4.97 1.69
C MET A 10 8.02 -5.02 0.78
N ASP A 11 8.23 -6.12 0.07
CA ASP A 11 9.30 -6.21 -0.93
C ASP A 11 9.09 -5.22 -2.07
N ILE A 12 7.87 -5.12 -2.60
CA ILE A 12 7.56 -4.14 -3.66
C ILE A 12 7.78 -2.71 -3.13
N ILE A 13 7.25 -2.42 -1.94
CA ILE A 13 7.38 -1.12 -1.29
C ILE A 13 8.85 -0.79 -1.15
N SER A 14 9.72 -1.68 -0.67
CA SER A 14 11.14 -1.38 -0.44
C SER A 14 11.87 -0.89 -1.71
N HIS A 15 11.49 -1.39 -2.89
CA HIS A 15 12.14 -1.07 -4.16
C HIS A 15 11.59 0.16 -4.91
N VAL A 16 10.47 0.77 -4.47
CA VAL A 16 9.81 1.87 -5.22
C VAL A 16 9.89 3.26 -4.59
N GLN A 17 10.00 4.29 -5.43
CA GLN A 17 9.90 5.73 -5.13
C GLN A 17 8.53 6.16 -4.58
N GLN A 18 7.50 5.69 -5.29
CA GLN A 18 6.14 6.16 -5.24
C GLN A 18 5.20 4.96 -5.30
N VAL A 19 4.10 5.04 -4.54
CA VAL A 19 3.02 4.06 -4.54
C VAL A 19 1.74 4.77 -4.99
N ILE A 20 1.09 4.26 -6.04
CA ILE A 20 -0.23 4.69 -6.47
C ILE A 20 -1.20 3.57 -6.17
N CYS A 21 -2.21 3.84 -5.34
CA CYS A 21 -3.20 2.85 -4.92
C CYS A 21 -4.59 3.29 -5.37
N PHE A 22 -5.22 2.44 -6.20
CA PHE A 22 -6.61 2.57 -6.59
C PHE A 22 -7.46 1.75 -5.62
N ALA A 23 -8.27 2.43 -4.82
CA ALA A 23 -9.08 1.79 -3.78
C ALA A 23 -10.56 2.01 -4.04
N PHE A 24 -11.34 0.93 -3.93
CA PHE A 24 -12.76 1.02 -3.62
C PHE A 24 -12.90 1.13 -2.10
N HIS A 25 -13.85 1.95 -1.67
CA HIS A 25 -13.94 2.70 -0.41
C HIS A 25 -13.69 1.94 0.91
N ASP A 26 -13.63 0.60 0.93
CA ASP A 26 -13.55 -0.22 2.15
C ASP A 26 -12.41 -1.26 2.21
N SER A 27 -11.43 -1.23 1.29
CA SER A 27 -10.35 -2.22 1.31
C SER A 27 -9.32 -1.96 2.43
N LYS A 28 -9.55 -2.55 3.62
CA LYS A 28 -8.66 -2.44 4.79
C LYS A 28 -7.20 -2.83 4.51
N LEU A 29 -6.97 -3.87 3.70
CA LEU A 29 -5.62 -4.36 3.39
C LEU A 29 -4.81 -3.34 2.56
N LEU A 30 -5.47 -2.64 1.63
CA LEU A 30 -4.83 -1.60 0.82
C LEU A 30 -4.45 -0.38 1.67
N MET A 31 -5.28 -0.05 2.66
CA MET A 31 -4.99 1.04 3.60
C MET A 31 -3.79 0.72 4.49
N GLU A 32 -3.68 -0.51 4.99
CA GLU A 32 -2.50 -0.97 5.77
C GLU A 32 -1.22 -0.87 4.92
N THR A 33 -1.26 -1.34 3.67
CA THR A 33 -0.11 -1.28 2.74
C THR A 33 0.31 0.17 2.45
N CYS A 34 -0.66 1.06 2.24
CA CYS A 34 -0.40 2.49 2.03
C CYS A 34 0.17 3.16 3.29
N GLN A 35 -0.27 2.73 4.47
CA GLN A 35 0.25 3.25 5.74
C GLN A 35 1.72 2.86 5.94
N GLU A 36 2.09 1.62 5.65
CA GLU A 36 3.49 1.16 5.69
C GLU A 36 4.38 1.92 4.70
N ALA A 37 3.89 2.15 3.47
CA ALA A 37 4.62 2.97 2.50
C ALA A 37 4.85 4.42 2.98
N LYS A 38 3.86 5.03 3.66
CA LYS A 38 4.01 6.35 4.29
C LYS A 38 5.04 6.32 5.43
N ASN A 39 5.05 5.27 6.25
CA ASN A 39 6.01 5.11 7.35
C ASN A 39 7.46 5.06 6.83
N LEU A 40 7.65 4.48 5.63
CA LEU A 40 8.93 4.45 4.91
C LEU A 40 9.23 5.75 4.13
N ARG A 41 8.47 6.83 4.37
CA ARG A 41 8.61 8.15 3.73
C ARG A 41 8.49 8.11 2.20
N LYS A 42 7.75 7.13 1.65
CA LYS A 42 7.47 7.07 0.21
C LYS A 42 6.28 7.97 -0.13
N ILE A 43 6.25 8.43 -1.37
CA ILE A 43 5.14 9.24 -1.87
C ILE A 43 3.96 8.30 -2.14
N VAL A 44 2.84 8.51 -1.45
CA VAL A 44 1.63 7.68 -1.60
C VAL A 44 0.50 8.51 -2.18
N THR A 45 -0.02 8.09 -3.33
CA THR A 45 -1.21 8.66 -3.97
C THR A 45 -2.36 7.66 -3.88
N LEU A 46 -3.42 8.06 -3.18
CA LEU A 46 -4.67 7.28 -3.08
C LEU A 46 -5.67 7.83 -4.10
N VAL A 47 -6.12 6.98 -5.00
CA VAL A 47 -7.19 7.27 -5.95
C VAL A 47 -8.40 6.42 -5.56
N TYR A 48 -9.46 7.08 -5.10
CA TYR A 48 -10.71 6.40 -4.82
C TYR A 48 -11.53 6.30 -6.10
N LEU A 49 -11.87 5.08 -6.49
CA LEU A 49 -12.77 4.81 -7.60
C LEU A 49 -14.17 4.65 -6.98
N ASP A 50 -15.12 5.46 -7.46
CA ASP A 50 -16.55 5.37 -7.14
C ASP A 50 -17.18 4.21 -7.93
#